data_AF-A0A944XUF0-F1
#
_entry.id   AF-A0A944XUF0-F1
#
_cell.length_a   1.000
_cell.length_b   1.000
_cell.length_c   1.000
_cell.angle_alpha   90.00
_cell.angle_beta   90.00
_cell.angle_gamma   90.00
#
_symmetry.space_group_name_H-M   'P 1'
#
loop_
_entity.id
_entity.type
_entity.pdbx_description
1 polymer ?
#
loop_
_entity_poly.entity_id
_entity_poly.type
_entity_poly.pdbx_seq_one_letter_code
_entity_poly.pdbx_strand_id
1 'polypeptide(L)'
;MSRKPRKSPLAETHPELAQQWHLSKNGKLLPENQVGVKTKIWWQCSNSNDHVWEASIASRKKGVGCPFCAGKKVSYKESIHVTHP
;
A
#
# COMPACT_ATOMS: atom_id res chain seq x y z
N MET A 1 -28.29 19.40 -12.27
CA MET A 1 -27.05 19.75 -11.53
C MET A 1 -26.24 18.49 -11.28
N SER A 2 -25.32 18.15 -12.19
CA SER A 2 -24.49 16.94 -12.06
C SER A 2 -23.48 17.14 -10.94
N ARG A 3 -23.75 16.55 -9.77
CA ARG A 3 -22.81 16.54 -8.65
C ARG A 3 -21.59 15.72 -9.08
N LYS A 4 -20.52 16.39 -9.52
CA LYS A 4 -19.20 15.77 -9.67
C LYS A 4 -18.89 15.09 -8.32
N PRO A 5 -18.54 13.80 -8.30
CA PRO A 5 -18.24 13.14 -7.04
C PRO A 5 -17.06 13.88 -6.39
N ARG A 6 -17.28 14.37 -5.16
CA ARG A 6 -16.19 14.91 -4.34
C ARG A 6 -15.18 13.79 -4.19
N LYS A 7 -14.04 13.99 -4.84
CA LYS A 7 -12.85 13.20 -4.69
C LYS A 7 -12.36 13.43 -3.26
N SER A 8 -12.75 12.56 -2.32
CA SER A 8 -12.30 12.62 -0.92
C SER A 8 -10.93 11.94 -0.76
N PRO A 9 -10.06 12.45 0.11
CA PRO A 9 -8.76 11.86 0.40
C PRO A 9 -8.83 10.38 0.78
N LEU A 10 -7.73 9.65 0.55
CA LEU A 10 -7.64 8.26 0.97
C LEU A 10 -7.74 8.14 2.49
N ALA A 11 -7.09 9.03 3.24
CA ALA A 11 -7.10 9.03 4.71
C ALA A 11 -8.51 9.13 5.31
N GLU A 12 -9.38 9.93 4.68
CA GLU A 12 -10.76 10.13 5.15
C GLU A 12 -11.67 8.95 4.79
N THR A 13 -11.48 8.37 3.60
CA THR A 13 -12.37 7.29 3.13
C THR A 13 -11.94 5.91 3.63
N HIS A 14 -10.64 5.68 3.85
CA HIS A 14 -10.06 4.37 4.18
C HIS A 14 -8.85 4.56 5.10
N PRO A 15 -9.05 4.83 6.41
CA PRO A 15 -7.96 5.11 7.36
C PRO A 15 -7.01 3.90 7.53
N GLU A 16 -7.50 2.68 7.38
CA GLU A 16 -6.69 1.45 7.40
C GLU A 16 -5.65 1.37 6.25
N LEU A 17 -5.97 1.97 5.10
CA LEU A 17 -5.08 2.05 3.96
C LEU A 17 -4.05 3.16 4.19
N ALA A 18 -4.45 4.30 4.74
CA ALA A 18 -3.53 5.37 5.09
C ALA A 18 -2.45 4.92 6.10
N GLN A 19 -2.77 4.00 7.02
CA GLN A 19 -1.79 3.40 7.94
C GLN A 19 -0.74 2.52 7.23
N GLN A 20 -1.10 1.93 6.10
CA GLN A 20 -0.21 1.09 5.29
C GLN A 20 0.58 1.92 4.26
N TRP A 21 0.58 3.24 4.39
CA TRP A 21 1.26 4.14 3.46
C TRP A 21 2.76 4.22 3.74
N HIS A 22 3.58 3.96 2.71
CA HIS A 22 5.03 4.04 2.88
C HIS A 22 5.55 5.46 2.62
N LEU A 23 5.61 6.29 3.67
CA LEU A 23 6.02 7.72 3.58
C LEU A 23 7.38 7.91 2.89
N SER A 24 8.40 7.15 3.29
CA SER A 24 9.77 7.33 2.76
C SER A 24 9.89 7.07 1.24
N LYS A 25 9.31 5.97 0.72
CA LYS A 25 9.31 5.65 -0.71
C LYS A 25 8.36 6.52 -1.54
N ASN A 26 7.25 6.96 -0.96
CA ASN A 26 6.30 7.83 -1.63
C ASN A 26 6.74 9.31 -1.63
N GLY A 27 7.74 9.66 -0.82
CA GLY A 27 8.36 10.98 -0.77
C GLY A 27 7.34 12.07 -0.43
N LYS A 28 6.99 12.89 -1.42
CA LYS A 28 6.04 14.00 -1.27
C LYS A 28 4.56 13.58 -1.40
N LEU A 29 4.28 12.32 -1.75
CA LEU A 29 2.91 11.84 -1.85
C LEU A 29 2.40 11.48 -0.45
N LEU A 30 1.42 12.25 0.03
CA LEU A 30 0.75 12.05 1.31
C LEU A 30 -0.62 11.40 1.10
N PRO A 31 -1.05 10.49 1.99
CA PRO A 31 -2.38 9.87 1.92
C PRO A 31 -3.52 10.89 2.03
N GLU A 32 -3.25 12.03 2.66
CA GLU A 32 -4.17 13.15 2.88
C GLU A 32 -4.42 13.97 1.61
N ASN A 33 -3.41 14.06 0.73
CA ASN A 33 -3.51 14.80 -0.52
C ASN A 33 -3.72 13.86 -1.72
N GLN A 34 -3.71 12.55 -1.49
CA GLN A 34 -3.85 11.58 -2.58
C GLN A 34 -5.31 11.21 -2.82
N VAL A 35 -5.76 11.51 -4.04
CA VAL A 35 -7.13 11.26 -4.48
C VAL A 35 -7.20 10.44 -5.77
N GLY A 36 -6.06 10.12 -6.37
CA GLY A 36 -5.97 9.28 -7.55
C GLY A 36 -6.14 7.79 -7.22
N VAL A 37 -7.21 7.15 -7.70
CA VAL A 37 -7.42 5.70 -7.50
C VAL A 37 -6.51 4.83 -8.38
N LYS A 38 -6.08 5.33 -9.54
CA LYS A 38 -5.19 4.60 -10.47
C LYS A 38 -3.71 4.77 -10.15
N THR A 39 -3.36 5.72 -9.28
CA THR A 39 -1.97 5.99 -8.91
C THR A 39 -1.41 4.80 -8.16
N LYS A 40 -0.28 4.28 -8.66
CA LYS A 40 0.51 3.26 -7.98
C LYS A 40 1.40 3.97 -6.96
N ILE A 41 1.37 3.46 -5.74
CA ILE A 41 2.16 3.98 -4.63
C ILE A 41 2.74 2.79 -3.86
N TRP A 42 3.73 3.09 -3.03
CA TRP A 42 4.34 2.13 -2.14
C TRP A 42 3.52 1.95 -0.88
N TRP A 43 3.21 0.70 -0.60
CA TRP A 43 2.53 0.24 0.60
C TRP A 43 3.49 -0.51 1.48
N GLN A 44 3.24 -0.46 2.78
CA GLN A 44 3.95 -1.18 3.80
C GLN A 44 2.95 -1.99 4.62
N CYS A 45 3.25 -3.26 4.86
CA CYS A 45 2.34 -4.13 5.61
C CYS A 45 2.39 -3.77 7.10
N SER A 46 1.23 -3.78 7.75
CA SER A 46 1.14 -3.63 9.20
C SER A 46 1.75 -4.82 9.95
N ASN A 47 1.76 -6.02 9.36
CA ASN A 47 2.30 -7.22 9.99
C ASN A 47 3.84 -7.27 9.98
N SER A 48 4.47 -6.65 8.99
CA SER A 48 5.93 -6.71 8.82
C SER A 48 6.42 -5.48 8.07
N ASN A 49 7.41 -4.79 8.63
CA ASN A 49 8.04 -3.62 8.00
C ASN A 49 8.75 -3.98 6.69
N ASP A 50 9.22 -5.22 6.54
CA ASP A 50 9.92 -5.71 5.35
C ASP A 50 9.00 -5.90 4.14
N HIS A 51 7.69 -6.05 4.38
CA HIS A 51 6.70 -6.24 3.32
C HIS A 51 6.35 -4.89 2.69
N VAL A 52 7.17 -4.51 1.71
CA VAL A 52 7.01 -3.27 0.96
C VAL A 52 6.70 -3.58 -0.50
N TRP A 53 5.55 -3.14 -1.01
CA TRP A 53 5.14 -3.39 -2.40
C TRP A 53 4.45 -2.19 -3.03
N GLU A 54 4.51 -2.13 -4.35
CA GLU A 54 3.78 -1.14 -5.13
C GLU A 54 2.40 -1.69 -5.52
N ALA A 55 1.33 -0.92 -5.27
CA ALA A 55 -0.02 -1.24 -5.72
C ALA A 55 -0.83 0.04 -5.94
N SER A 56 -1.89 -0.05 -6.77
CA SER A 56 -2.84 1.05 -6.94
C SER A 56 -3.82 1.13 -5.77
N ILE A 57 -4.24 2.35 -5.44
CA ILE A 57 -5.29 2.60 -4.43
C ILE A 57 -6.58 1.86 -4.80
N ALA A 58 -6.94 1.80 -6.09
CA ALA A 58 -8.11 1.09 -6.57
C ALA A 58 -8.08 -0.41 -6.21
N SER A 59 -6.95 -1.09 -6.42
CA SER A 59 -6.81 -2.51 -6.06
C SER A 59 -6.92 -2.71 -4.55
N ARG A 60 -6.32 -1.81 -3.77
CA ARG A 60 -6.39 -1.87 -2.29
C ARG A 60 -7.81 -1.66 -1.78
N LYS A 61 -8.56 -0.71 -2.35
CA LYS A 61 -9.99 -0.50 -2.07
C LYS A 61 -10.86 -1.70 -2.44
N LYS A 62 -10.45 -2.51 -3.43
CA LYS A 62 -11.10 -3.79 -3.77
C LYS A 62 -10.80 -4.93 -2.78
N GLY A 63 -10.00 -4.68 -1.73
CA GLY A 63 -9.61 -5.69 -0.75
C GLY A 63 -8.36 -6.48 -1.13
N VAL A 64 -7.60 -6.05 -2.13
CA VAL A 64 -6.32 -6.72 -2.46
C VAL A 64 -5.31 -6.43 -1.35
N GLY A 65 -4.97 -7.46 -0.58
CA GLY A 65 -4.07 -7.41 0.59
C GLY A 65 -2.58 -7.28 0.26
N CYS A 66 -1.75 -7.50 1.29
CA CYS A 66 -0.31 -7.64 1.15
C CYS A 66 0.03 -8.91 0.33
N PRO A 67 0.76 -8.81 -0.79
CA PRO A 67 1.11 -9.97 -1.62
C PRO A 67 2.13 -10.89 -0.93
N PHE A 68 2.94 -10.36 0.00
CA PHE A 68 3.87 -11.18 0.79
C PHE A 68 3.13 -12.07 1.79
N CYS A 69 2.17 -11.51 2.53
CA CYS A 69 1.31 -12.29 3.42
C CYS A 69 0.47 -13.34 2.66
N ALA A 70 0.12 -13.05 1.41
CA ALA A 70 -0.58 -13.98 0.53
C ALA A 70 0.35 -15.03 -0.12
N GLY A 71 1.65 -15.03 0.16
CA GLY A 71 2.62 -15.94 -0.44
C GLY A 71 2.88 -15.71 -1.93
N LYS A 72 2.43 -14.58 -2.49
CA LYS A 72 2.58 -14.22 -3.91
C LYS A 72 3.90 -13.53 -4.23
N LYS A 73 4.61 -13.05 -3.21
CA LYS A 73 5.88 -12.34 -3.35
C LYS A 73 6.79 -12.71 -2.19
N VAL A 74 8.07 -12.93 -2.45
CA VAL A 74 9.06 -13.29 -1.43
C VAL A 74 9.70 -12.01 -0.90
N SER A 75 9.73 -11.85 0.43
CA SER A 75 10.43 -10.77 1.11
C SER A 75 11.92 -11.08 1.14
N TYR A 76 12.78 -10.05 1.06
CA TYR A 76 14.23 -10.22 1.06
C TYR A 76 14.76 -10.92 2.33
N LYS A 77 14.00 -10.88 3.43
CA LYS A 77 14.35 -11.53 4.70
C LYS A 77 14.17 -13.06 4.68
N GLU A 78 13.40 -13.59 3.73
CA GLU A 78 13.22 -15.04 3.56
C GLU A 78 14.39 -15.70 2.79
N SER A 79 15.37 -14.92 2.32
CA SER A 79 16.55 -15.43 1.60
C SER A 79 17.82 -15.52 2.45
N ILE A 80 17.78 -15.23 3.75
CA ILE A 80 19.00 -15.25 4.60
C ILE A 80 19.17 -16.50 5.48
N HIS A 81 18.24 -17.46 5.48
CA HIS A 81 18.52 -18.79 6.05
C HIS A 81 19.07 -19.73 4.97
N VAL A 82 20.15 -19.32 4.32
CA VAL A 82 21.10 -20.28 3.74
C VAL A 82 21.85 -20.90 4.91
N THR A 83 21.23 -21.88 5.56
CA THR A 83 21.92 -22.84 6.42
C THR A 83 22.68 -23.76 5.47
N HIS A 84 23.92 -23.38 5.12
CA HIS A 84 24.90 -24.36 4.68
C HIS A 84 25.46 -25.03 5.94
N PRO A 85 25.24 -26.34 6.16
CA PRO A 85 25.89 -27.11 7.22
C PRO A 85 27.40 -27.23 7.01
#